data_AF-A0A091M1B4-F1
#
_entry.id   AF-A0A091M1B4-F1
#
_cell.length_a   1.000
_cell.length_b   1.000
_cell.length_c   1.000
_cell.angle_alpha   90.00
_cell.angle_beta   90.00
_cell.angle_gamma   90.00
#
_symmetry.space_group_name_H-M   'P 1'
#
loop_
_entity.id
_entity.type
_entity.pdbx_description
1 polymer ?
#
loop_
_entity_poly.entity_id
_entity_poly.type
_entity_poly.pdbx_seq_one_letter_code
_entity_poly.pdbx_strand_id
1 'polypeptide(L)'
;GKLTGMSEITEKLMLSEKCQSDHTIVQQVTSAANVGRVSTSTALCSLVGRFAAKTVTSGSLVLITLERREGAAAQLTVNSEKMVIGTMLVKDIVQALAQ
;
A
#
# COMPACT_ATOMS: atom_id res chain seq x y z
N GLY A 1 11.05 11.36 -0.92
CA GLY A 1 11.18 12.39 0.13
C GLY A 1 10.13 12.11 1.18
N LYS A 2 10.51 12.12 2.45
CA LYS A 2 9.60 11.81 3.56
C LYS A 2 8.56 12.92 3.70
N LEU A 3 7.28 12.56 3.81
CA LEU A 3 6.20 13.52 4.03
C LEU A 3 6.33 14.06 5.47
N THR A 4 6.62 15.35 5.60
CA THR A 4 6.78 16.00 6.91
C THR A 4 5.52 15.82 7.76
N GLY A 5 5.67 15.37 9.00
CA GLY A 5 4.54 15.07 9.90
C GLY A 5 3.99 13.64 9.79
N MET A 6 4.49 12.82 8.86
CA MET A 6 4.12 11.40 8.75
C MET A 6 5.27 10.47 9.16
N SER A 7 4.88 9.33 9.75
CA SER A 7 5.72 8.15 9.88
C SER A 7 5.68 7.36 8.57
N GLU A 8 6.84 6.89 8.11
CA GLU A 8 6.99 6.08 6.91
C GLU A 8 7.48 4.69 7.33
N ILE A 9 6.80 3.66 6.82
CA ILE A 9 7.18 2.25 7.00
C ILE A 9 7.28 1.63 5.61
N THR A 10 8.39 0.96 5.35
CA THR A 10 8.63 0.24 4.09
C THR A 10 8.86 -1.22 4.39
N GLU A 11 8.07 -2.09 3.75
CA GLU A 11 8.13 -3.54 3.90
C GLU A 11 8.32 -4.21 2.54
N LYS A 12 9.18 -5.23 2.50
CA LYS A 12 9.37 -6.06 1.31
C LYS A 12 8.51 -7.31 1.46
N LEU A 13 7.82 -7.69 0.38
CA LEU A 13 6.98 -8.88 0.37
C LEU A 13 7.12 -9.66 -0.93
N MET A 14 6.68 -10.91 -0.89
CA MET A 14 6.51 -11.75 -2.06
C MET A 14 5.02 -11.86 -2.36
N LEU A 15 4.62 -11.49 -3.58
CA LEU A 15 3.25 -11.63 -4.03
C LEU A 15 2.91 -13.11 -4.18
N SER A 16 1.75 -13.48 -3.66
CA SER A 16 1.14 -14.79 -3.83
C SER A 16 0.81 -15.06 -5.30
N GLU A 17 0.67 -16.34 -5.66
CA GLU A 17 0.26 -16.76 -7.01
C GLU A 17 -1.13 -16.24 -7.40
N LYS A 18 -1.96 -15.83 -6.43
CA LYS A 18 -3.25 -15.17 -6.68
C LYS A 18 -3.09 -13.72 -7.14
N CYS A 19 -1.96 -13.10 -6.82
CA CYS A 19 -1.66 -11.69 -7.04
C CYS A 19 -0.84 -11.45 -8.33
N GLN A 20 -1.23 -12.09 -9.44
CA GLN A 20 -0.50 -11.96 -10.71
C GLN A 20 -0.81 -10.66 -11.45
N SER A 21 -2.07 -10.22 -11.42
CA SER A 21 -2.52 -9.02 -12.13
C SER A 21 -2.57 -7.80 -11.21
N ASP A 22 -2.24 -6.63 -11.75
CA ASP A 22 -2.32 -5.38 -11.01
C ASP A 22 -3.75 -5.06 -10.55
N HIS A 23 -4.75 -5.49 -11.32
CA HIS A 23 -6.16 -5.36 -10.92
C HIS A 23 -6.45 -6.17 -9.65
N THR A 24 -6.03 -7.45 -9.59
CA THR A 24 -6.23 -8.29 -8.40
C THR A 24 -5.51 -7.73 -7.19
N ILE A 25 -4.26 -7.28 -7.36
CA ILE A 25 -3.48 -6.68 -6.29
C ILE A 25 -4.19 -5.42 -5.76
N VAL A 26 -4.65 -4.55 -6.64
CA VAL A 26 -5.38 -3.32 -6.27
C VAL A 26 -6.66 -3.63 -5.51
N GLN A 27 -7.40 -4.66 -5.90
CA GLN A 27 -8.59 -5.10 -5.17
C GLN A 27 -8.25 -5.63 -3.78
N GLN A 28 -7.19 -6.45 -3.66
CA GLN A 28 -6.73 -6.97 -2.36
C GLN A 28 -6.30 -5.84 -1.42
N VAL A 29 -5.51 -4.87 -1.90
CA VAL A 29 -5.10 -3.72 -1.08
C VAL A 29 -6.30 -2.87 -0.67
N THR A 30 -7.21 -2.58 -1.62
CA THR A 30 -8.44 -1.82 -1.35
C THR A 30 -9.27 -2.50 -0.28
N SER A 31 -9.45 -3.82 -0.35
CA SER A 31 -10.25 -4.58 0.60
C SER A 31 -9.58 -4.72 1.97
N ALA A 32 -8.27 -4.98 2.01
CA ALA A 32 -7.53 -5.20 3.25
C ALA A 32 -7.39 -3.91 4.08
N ALA A 33 -7.24 -2.77 3.42
CA ALA A 33 -6.94 -1.49 4.07
C ALA A 33 -8.07 -0.45 4.00
N ASN A 34 -9.19 -0.75 3.32
CA ASN A 34 -10.30 0.18 3.07
C ASN A 34 -9.81 1.52 2.49
N VAL A 35 -9.06 1.44 1.40
CA VAL A 35 -8.39 2.59 0.75
C VAL A 35 -8.85 2.76 -0.69
N GLY A 36 -8.85 4.00 -1.19
CA GLY A 36 -9.11 4.28 -2.59
C GLY A 36 -7.82 4.33 -3.42
N ARG A 37 -7.82 3.78 -4.63
CA ARG A 37 -6.71 3.96 -5.59
C ARG A 37 -6.72 5.38 -6.14
N VAL A 38 -5.56 6.03 -6.15
CA VAL A 38 -5.35 7.35 -6.73
C VAL A 38 -4.84 7.18 -8.17
N SER A 39 -5.51 7.80 -9.14
CA SER A 39 -5.04 7.85 -10.52
C SER A 39 -3.81 8.76 -10.63
N THR A 40 -2.70 8.23 -11.14
CA THR A 40 -1.46 8.97 -11.35
C THR A 40 -1.30 9.30 -12.82
N SER A 41 -1.08 10.58 -13.15
CA SER A 41 -0.80 11.02 -14.55
C SER A 41 0.52 10.47 -15.10
N THR A 42 1.40 9.97 -14.23
CA THR A 42 2.68 9.35 -14.59
C THR A 42 2.60 7.85 -14.36
N ALA A 43 2.44 7.10 -15.45
CA ALA A 43 2.52 5.64 -15.43
C ALA A 43 4.00 5.23 -15.36
N LEU A 44 4.52 5.06 -14.15
CA LEU A 44 5.79 4.33 -13.97
C LEU A 44 5.50 2.84 -14.16
N CYS A 45 6.28 2.17 -15.00
CA CYS A 45 6.08 0.76 -15.36
C CYS A 45 6.13 -0.20 -14.15
N SER A 46 6.78 0.21 -13.04
CA SER A 46 6.88 -0.57 -11.80
C SER A 46 5.78 -0.28 -10.76
N LEU A 47 4.95 0.74 -10.97
CA LEU A 47 3.98 1.18 -9.97
C LEU A 47 2.67 0.42 -10.11
N VAL A 48 2.40 -0.49 -9.17
CA VAL A 48 1.13 -1.25 -9.14
C VAL A 48 -0.02 -0.34 -8.73
N GLY A 49 0.20 0.52 -7.73
CA GLY A 49 -0.80 1.48 -7.30
C GLY A 49 -0.34 2.44 -6.21
N ARG A 50 -0.97 3.62 -6.21
CA ARG A 50 -1.00 4.52 -5.06
C ARG A 50 -2.40 4.52 -4.49
N PHE A 51 -2.49 4.54 -3.18
CA PHE A 51 -3.74 4.52 -2.46
C PHE A 51 -3.74 5.59 -1.38
N ALA A 52 -4.93 6.07 -1.07
CA ALA A 52 -5.15 7.04 -0.02
C ALA A 52 -6.40 6.67 0.78
N ALA A 53 -6.34 6.94 2.09
CA ALA A 53 -7.48 6.85 2.98
C ALA A 53 -7.40 7.89 4.09
N LYS A 54 -8.52 8.04 4.79
CA LYS A 54 -8.65 8.86 5.98
C LYS A 54 -9.34 8.03 7.05
N THR A 55 -8.76 8.00 8.25
CA THR A 55 -9.43 7.33 9.38
C THR A 55 -10.72 8.05 9.76
N VAL A 56 -11.77 7.28 10.10
CA VAL A 56 -13.10 7.81 10.37
C VAL A 56 -13.11 8.73 11.58
N THR A 57 -12.54 8.28 12.71
CA THR A 57 -12.63 9.01 13.99
C THR A 57 -11.62 10.16 14.09
N SER A 58 -10.33 9.88 13.83
CA SER A 58 -9.28 10.91 14.00
C SER A 58 -9.06 11.77 12.76
N GLY A 59 -9.64 11.41 11.62
CA GLY A 59 -9.37 12.09 10.36
C GLY A 59 -7.94 11.95 9.87
N SER A 60 -7.16 11.04 10.44
CA SER A 60 -5.76 10.89 10.08
C SER A 60 -5.58 10.35 8.68
N LEU A 61 -4.68 10.97 7.92
CA LEU A 61 -4.37 10.60 6.55
C LEU A 61 -3.41 9.41 6.49
N VAL A 62 -3.67 8.52 5.53
CA VAL A 62 -2.79 7.41 5.19
C VAL A 62 -2.57 7.40 3.69
N LEU A 63 -1.32 7.25 3.29
CA LEU A 63 -0.89 7.13 1.91
C LEU A 63 -0.11 5.83 1.74
N ILE A 64 -0.45 5.06 0.73
CA ILE A 64 0.14 3.75 0.48
C ILE A 64 0.67 3.73 -0.95
N THR A 65 1.88 3.22 -1.12
CA THR A 65 2.48 2.97 -2.43
C THR A 65 2.89 1.51 -2.50
N LEU A 66 2.49 0.82 -3.57
CA LEU A 66 2.91 -0.54 -3.85
C LEU A 66 3.64 -0.57 -5.19
N GLU A 67 4.89 -1.03 -5.15
CA GLU A 67 5.76 -1.14 -6.32
C GLU A 67 6.14 -2.59 -6.55
N ARG A 68 6.05 -3.05 -7.81
CA ARG A 68 6.56 -4.37 -8.19
C ARG A 68 8.08 -4.28 -8.38
N ARG A 69 8.78 -5.29 -7.89
CA ARG A 69 10.22 -5.51 -8.10
C ARG A 69 10.38 -6.70 -9.06
N GLU A 70 11.59 -7.22 -9.21
CA GLU A 70 11.83 -8.37 -10.09
C GLU A 70 11.07 -9.62 -9.63
N GLY A 71 10.46 -10.34 -10.59
CA GLY A 71 9.67 -11.54 -10.33
C GLY A 71 8.41 -11.24 -9.49
N ALA A 72 8.22 -12.01 -8.42
CA ALA A 72 7.11 -11.86 -7.48
C ALA A 72 7.42 -10.91 -6.32
N ALA A 73 8.62 -10.33 -6.25
CA ALA A 73 8.96 -9.39 -5.19
C ALA A 73 8.18 -8.07 -5.36
N ALA A 74 7.74 -7.50 -4.25
CA ALA A 74 7.10 -6.20 -4.20
C ALA A 74 7.58 -5.41 -2.97
N GLN A 75 7.41 -4.10 -3.03
CA GLN A 75 7.70 -3.20 -1.92
C GLN A 75 6.46 -2.38 -1.59
N LEU A 76 6.01 -2.50 -0.34
CA LEU A 76 4.94 -1.73 0.22
C LEU A 76 5.53 -0.57 1.03
N THR A 77 5.07 0.65 0.77
CA THR A 77 5.41 1.82 1.59
C THR A 77 4.13 2.44 2.12
N VAL A 78 4.02 2.59 3.44
CA VAL A 78 2.89 3.20 4.13
C VAL A 78 3.36 4.45 4.86
N ASN A 79 2.78 5.58 4.48
CA ASN A 79 2.94 6.86 5.16
C ASN A 79 1.67 7.16 5.96
N SER A 80 1.81 7.45 7.24
CA SER A 80 0.66 7.75 8.12
C SER A 80 1.04 8.75 9.21
N GLU A 81 0.10 9.57 9.65
CA GLU A 81 0.34 10.51 10.76
C GLU A 81 0.56 9.80 12.09
N LYS A 82 -0.05 8.62 12.28
CA LYS A 82 0.12 7.80 13.49
C LYS A 82 0.80 6.48 13.15
N MET A 83 1.98 6.25 13.71
CA MET A 83 2.78 5.05 13.50
C MET A 83 1.99 3.74 13.71
N VAL A 84 1.15 3.66 14.75
CA VAL A 84 0.35 2.47 15.05
C VAL A 84 -0.57 2.10 13.88
N ILE A 85 -1.23 3.09 13.25
CA ILE A 85 -2.07 2.88 12.08
C ILE A 85 -1.22 2.33 10.92
N GLY A 86 -0.05 2.94 10.69
CA GLY A 86 0.89 2.47 9.67
C GLY A 86 1.29 1.01 9.87
N THR A 87 1.66 0.62 11.09
CA THR A 87 2.07 -0.77 11.38
C THR A 87 0.96 -1.79 11.19
N MET A 88 -0.29 -1.44 11.57
CA MET A 88 -1.44 -2.32 11.37
C MET A 88 -1.71 -2.54 9.89
N LEU A 89 -1.72 -1.45 9.10
CA LEU A 89 -1.98 -1.53 7.67
C LEU A 89 -0.90 -2.29 6.92
N VAL A 90 0.38 -2.14 7.28
CA VAL A 90 1.46 -2.95 6.70
C VAL A 90 1.19 -4.44 6.93
N LYS A 91 0.85 -4.83 8.16
CA LYS A 91 0.58 -6.24 8.50
C LYS A 91 -0.61 -6.79 7.69
N ASP A 92 -1.73 -6.06 7.67
CA ASP A 92 -2.95 -6.52 7.01
C ASP A 92 -2.79 -6.63 5.48
N ILE A 93 -2.11 -5.66 4.86
CA ILE A 93 -1.84 -5.68 3.42
C ILE A 93 -0.84 -6.77 3.05
N VAL A 94 0.25 -6.92 3.80
CA VAL A 94 1.23 -7.99 3.54
C VAL A 94 0.56 -9.36 3.66
N GLN A 95 -0.28 -9.56 4.68
CA GLN A 95 -1.04 -10.80 4.83
C GLN A 95 -1.96 -11.05 3.63
N ALA A 96 -2.68 -10.03 3.16
CA ALA A 96 -3.59 -10.17 2.02
C ALA A 96 -2.86 -10.45 0.68
N LEU A 97 -1.64 -9.93 0.51
CA LEU A 97 -0.89 -10.06 -0.73
C LEU A 97 0.02 -11.30 -0.78
N ALA A 98 0.42 -11.84 0.37
CA ALA A 98 1.31 -13.00 0.48
C ALA A 98 0.57 -14.34 0.71
N GLN A 99 -0.73 -14.34 1.01
CA GLN A 99 -1.58 -15.54 1.18
C GLN A 99 -2.32 -15.94 -0.12
#